data_AF-A0A1V5JQA8-F1
#
_entry.id   AF-A0A1V5JQA8-F1
#
_cell.length_a   1.000
_cell.length_b   1.000
_cell.length_c   1.000
_cell.angle_alpha   90.00
_cell.angle_beta   90.00
_cell.angle_gamma   90.00
#
_symmetry.space_group_name_H-M   'P 1'
#
loop_
_entity.id
_entity.type
_entity.pdbx_description
1 polymer ?
#
loop_
_entity_poly.entity_id
_entity_poly.type
_entity_poly.pdbx_seq_one_letter_code
_entity_poly.pdbx_strand_id
1 'polypeptide(L)'
;MTLIAGVVNSFAMFLSRIISYFVSQAVREEAAAMVRFMLTIVLDILFSILGSIVVASFSRTREYRADKGAALLAGREQMIAALESLKRNYEPLDDRGAALATLKISGKRGMLSLFATHPDLDSRIAALRNL
;
A
#
# COMPACT_ATOMS: atom_id res chain seq x y z
N MET A 1 1.75 11.51 0.44
CA MET A 1 0.98 10.29 0.76
C MET A 1 -0.43 10.61 1.24
N THR A 2 -0.59 11.58 2.14
CA THR A 2 -1.90 12.01 2.68
C THR A 2 -2.90 12.45 1.61
N LEU A 3 -2.47 13.23 0.61
CA LEU A 3 -3.36 13.65 -0.49
C LEU A 3 -3.93 12.46 -1.26
N ILE A 4 -3.08 11.54 -1.70
CA ILE A 4 -3.50 10.35 -2.46
C ILE A 4 -4.37 9.44 -1.60
N ALA A 5 -4.02 9.24 -0.33
CA ALA A 5 -4.85 8.48 0.60
C ALA A 5 -6.25 9.12 0.75
N GLY A 6 -6.33 10.44 0.92
CA GLY A 6 -7.59 11.17 1.02
C GLY A 6 -8.43 11.09 -0.26
N VAL A 7 -7.79 11.23 -1.43
CA VAL A 7 -8.45 11.09 -2.74
C VAL A 7 -9.00 9.67 -2.90
N VAL A 8 -8.15 8.65 -2.72
CA VAL A 8 -8.55 7.24 -2.86
C VAL A 8 -9.69 6.89 -1.91
N ASN A 9 -9.62 7.32 -0.64
CA ASN A 9 -10.70 7.11 0.33
C ASN A 9 -12.01 7.78 -0.10
N SER A 10 -11.93 9.02 -0.58
CA SER A 10 -13.12 9.76 -1.05
C SER A 10 -13.77 9.09 -2.24
N PHE A 11 -12.98 8.58 -3.20
CA PHE A 11 -13.48 7.84 -4.34
C PHE A 11 -14.10 6.50 -3.95
N ALA A 12 -13.45 5.73 -3.07
CA ALA A 12 -13.98 4.47 -2.54
C ALA A 12 -15.38 4.68 -1.93
N MET A 13 -15.45 5.62 -0.99
CA MET A 13 -16.67 6.03 -0.33
C MET A 13 -17.76 6.52 -1.31
N PHE A 14 -17.40 7.35 -2.29
CA PHE A 14 -18.31 7.84 -3.32
C PHE A 14 -18.90 6.70 -4.17
N LEU A 15 -18.06 5.77 -4.62
CA LEU A 15 -18.49 4.61 -5.40
C LEU A 15 -19.40 3.68 -4.60
N SER A 16 -19.08 3.41 -3.33
CA SER A 16 -19.96 2.63 -2.44
C SER A 16 -21.36 3.23 -2.38
N ARG A 17 -21.47 4.56 -2.27
CA ARG A 17 -22.74 5.27 -2.14
C ARG A 17 -23.55 5.25 -3.43
N ILE A 18 -22.89 5.43 -4.57
CA ILE A 18 -23.53 5.34 -5.87
C ILE A 18 -24.10 3.94 -6.10
N ILE A 19 -23.26 2.91 -5.95
CA ILE A 19 -23.66 1.52 -6.20
C ILE A 19 -24.76 1.12 -5.22
N SER A 20 -24.61 1.42 -3.92
CA SER A 20 -25.62 1.06 -2.93
C SER A 20 -26.95 1.75 -3.16
N TYR A 21 -26.94 2.99 -3.63
CA TYR A 21 -28.15 3.72 -3.98
C TYR A 21 -28.86 3.07 -5.17
N PHE A 22 -28.16 2.80 -6.26
CA PHE A 22 -28.75 2.17 -7.45
C PHE A 22 -29.27 0.75 -7.16
N VAL A 23 -28.52 -0.06 -6.41
CA VAL A 23 -28.98 -1.41 -6.03
C VAL A 23 -30.21 -1.33 -5.13
N SER A 24 -30.28 -0.36 -4.20
CA SER A 24 -31.45 -0.22 -3.32
C SER A 24 -32.74 0.13 -4.06
N GLN A 25 -32.67 0.78 -5.23
CA GLN A 25 -33.84 1.07 -6.06
C GLN A 25 -34.42 -0.17 -6.75
N ALA A 26 -33.62 -1.22 -6.93
CA ALA A 26 -34.06 -2.47 -7.55
C ALA A 26 -34.72 -3.45 -6.55
N VAL A 27 -34.82 -3.07 -5.27
CA VAL A 27 -35.36 -3.90 -4.19
C VAL A 27 -36.69 -3.31 -3.70
N ARG A 28 -37.55 -4.14 -3.09
CA ARG A 28 -38.79 -3.71 -2.42
C ARG A 28 -38.50 -2.57 -1.44
N GLU A 29 -39.39 -1.58 -1.41
CA GLU A 29 -39.24 -0.35 -0.62
C GLU A 29 -39.03 -0.62 0.88
N GLU A 30 -39.74 -1.61 1.43
CA GLU A 30 -39.58 -2.10 2.81
C GLU A 30 -38.15 -2.56 3.15
N ALA A 31 -37.42 -3.11 2.19
CA ALA A 31 -36.06 -3.62 2.36
C ALA A 31 -34.98 -2.67 1.83
N ALA A 32 -35.35 -1.64 1.05
CA ALA A 32 -34.41 -0.75 0.37
C ALA A 32 -33.44 -0.06 1.34
N ALA A 33 -33.94 0.43 2.49
CA ALA A 33 -33.10 1.08 3.50
C ALA A 33 -32.08 0.12 4.12
N MET A 34 -32.50 -1.10 4.47
CA MET A 34 -31.63 -2.12 5.04
C MET A 34 -30.57 -2.58 4.03
N VAL A 35 -30.98 -2.84 2.78
CA VAL A 35 -30.06 -3.22 1.70
C VAL A 35 -29.04 -2.12 1.43
N ARG A 36 -29.47 -0.86 1.35
CA ARG A 36 -28.56 0.27 1.13
C ARG A 36 -27.53 0.38 2.24
N PHE A 37 -27.95 0.25 3.50
CA PHE A 37 -27.05 0.33 4.65
C PHE A 37 -26.02 -0.80 4.66
N MET A 38 -26.49 -2.05 4.54
CA MET A 38 -25.62 -3.24 4.51
C MET A 38 -24.64 -3.20 3.33
N LEU A 39 -25.14 -2.88 2.13
CA LEU A 39 -24.31 -2.84 0.93
C LEU A 39 -23.27 -1.71 0.99
N THR A 40 -23.61 -0.56 1.57
CA THR A 40 -22.65 0.55 1.74
C THR A 40 -21.48 0.11 2.62
N ILE A 41 -21.74 -0.57 3.74
CA ILE A 41 -20.68 -1.07 4.64
C ILE A 41 -19.79 -2.09 3.91
N VAL A 42 -20.39 -3.06 3.22
CA VAL A 42 -19.64 -4.09 2.51
C VAL A 42 -18.76 -3.47 1.41
N LEU A 43 -19.32 -2.54 0.63
CA LEU A 43 -18.57 -1.85 -0.43
C LEU A 43 -17.49 -0.92 0.13
N ASP A 44 -17.74 -0.22 1.23
CA ASP A 44 -16.74 0.63 1.88
C ASP A 44 -15.54 -0.18 2.33
N ILE A 45 -15.76 -1.35 2.94
CA ILE A 45 -14.68 -2.26 3.34
C ILE A 45 -13.93 -2.77 2.10
N LEU A 46 -14.66 -3.25 1.10
CA LEU A 46 -14.06 -3.80 -0.12
C LEU A 46 -13.21 -2.77 -0.87
N PHE A 47 -13.77 -1.59 -1.13
CA PHE A 47 -13.05 -0.51 -1.81
C PHE A 47 -11.93 0.10 -0.96
N SER A 48 -12.03 0.08 0.38
CA SER A 48 -10.91 0.49 1.24
C SER A 48 -9.73 -0.47 1.10
N ILE A 49 -9.98 -1.79 1.08
CA ILE A 49 -8.93 -2.80 0.86
C ILE A 49 -8.30 -2.60 -0.52
N LEU A 50 -9.11 -2.47 -1.57
CA LEU A 50 -8.61 -2.23 -2.93
C LEU A 50 -7.84 -0.91 -3.05
N GLY A 51 -8.36 0.15 -2.43
CA GLY A 51 -7.73 1.46 -2.37
C GLY A 51 -6.37 1.42 -1.67
N SER A 52 -6.23 0.62 -0.61
CA SER A 52 -4.95 0.46 0.09
C SER A 52 -3.85 -0.12 -0.81
N ILE A 53 -4.20 -1.01 -1.75
CA ILE A 53 -3.25 -1.57 -2.74
C ILE A 53 -2.78 -0.48 -3.69
N VAL A 54 -3.68 0.40 -4.15
CA VAL A 54 -3.34 1.55 -5.01
C VAL A 54 -2.40 2.50 -4.28
N VAL A 55 -2.72 2.84 -3.03
CA VAL A 55 -1.88 3.73 -2.20
C VAL A 55 -0.50 3.11 -1.95
N ALA A 56 -0.43 1.82 -1.63
CA ALA A 56 0.82 1.10 -1.42
C ALA A 56 1.67 1.06 -2.71
N SER A 57 1.05 0.83 -3.87
CA SER A 57 1.74 0.87 -5.17
C SER A 57 2.33 2.25 -5.49
N PHE A 58 1.56 3.31 -5.25
CA PHE A 58 2.06 4.67 -5.43
C PHE A 58 3.19 4.99 -4.44
N SER A 59 3.07 4.52 -3.19
CA SER A 59 4.13 4.63 -2.19
C SER A 59 5.44 4.07 -2.71
N ARG A 60 5.43 2.83 -3.22
CA ARG A 60 6.62 2.17 -3.79
C ARG A 60 7.20 2.94 -4.98
N THR A 61 6.35 3.41 -5.89
CA THR A 61 6.78 4.22 -7.05
C THR A 61 7.52 5.49 -6.62
N ARG A 62 7.05 6.16 -5.56
CA ARG A 62 7.69 7.34 -5.02
C ARG A 62 9.08 7.04 -4.43
N GLU A 63 9.24 5.90 -3.76
CA GLU A 63 10.55 5.46 -3.23
C GLU A 63 11.57 5.26 -4.34
N TYR A 64 11.21 4.59 -5.45
CA TYR A 64 12.11 4.44 -6.60
C TYR A 64 12.48 5.78 -7.24
N ARG A 65 11.54 6.73 -7.31
CA ARG A 65 11.81 8.09 -7.79
C ARG A 65 12.76 8.84 -6.85
N ALA A 66 12.62 8.65 -5.54
CA ALA A 66 13.50 9.24 -4.54
C ALA A 66 14.92 8.66 -4.66
N ASP A 67 15.06 7.35 -4.84
CA ASP A 67 16.35 6.69 -5.04
C ASP A 67 17.07 7.20 -6.30
N LYS A 68 16.32 7.31 -7.40
CA LYS A 68 16.86 7.89 -8.64
C LYS A 68 17.28 9.34 -8.42
N GLY A 69 16.49 10.14 -7.72
CA GLY A 69 16.83 11.52 -7.39
C GLY A 69 18.10 11.62 -6.53
N ALA A 70 18.22 10.77 -5.51
CA ALA A 70 19.42 10.71 -4.66
C ALA A 70 20.66 10.26 -5.45
N ALA A 71 20.53 9.27 -6.32
CA ALA A 71 21.61 8.83 -7.21
C ALA A 71 22.07 9.93 -8.17
N LEU A 72 21.16 10.78 -8.67
CA LEU A 72 21.49 11.92 -9.52
C LEU A 72 22.22 13.04 -8.76
N LEU A 73 21.90 13.25 -7.48
CA LEU A 73 22.46 14.34 -6.67
C LEU A 73 23.74 13.97 -5.92
N ALA A 74 23.79 12.78 -5.33
CA ALA A 74 24.90 12.31 -4.49
C ALA A 74 25.80 11.27 -5.18
N GLY A 75 25.37 10.78 -6.34
CA GLY A 75 26.03 9.73 -7.09
C GLY A 75 25.42 8.34 -6.85
N ARG A 76 25.35 7.56 -7.93
CA ARG A 76 24.70 6.24 -7.97
C ARG A 76 25.34 5.24 -7.02
N GLU A 77 26.67 5.16 -7.03
CA GLU A 77 27.41 4.20 -6.21
C GLU A 77 27.30 4.52 -4.71
N GLN A 78 27.26 5.80 -4.35
CA GLN A 78 27.03 6.26 -2.97
C GLN A 78 25.64 5.84 -2.49
N MET A 79 24.62 5.98 -3.33
CA MET A 79 23.26 5.56 -3.00
C MET A 79 23.16 4.04 -2.85
N ILE A 80 23.80 3.27 -3.74
CA ILE A 80 23.86 1.80 -3.64
C ILE A 80 24.56 1.40 -2.33
N ALA A 81 25.73 1.98 -2.03
CA ALA A 81 26.47 1.69 -0.80
C ALA A 81 25.65 2.03 0.46
N ALA A 82 24.88 3.11 0.43
CA ALA A 82 23.98 3.49 1.52
C ALA A 82 22.86 2.45 1.73
N LEU A 83 22.22 1.98 0.66
CA LEU A 83 21.20 0.93 0.73
C LEU A 83 21.77 -0.42 1.19
N GLU A 84 22.97 -0.78 0.74
CA GLU A 84 23.67 -1.98 1.21
C GLU A 84 24.05 -1.88 2.68
N SER A 85 24.49 -0.70 3.14
CA SER A 85 24.74 -0.44 4.56
C SER A 85 23.46 -0.55 5.38
N LEU A 86 22.34 -0.01 4.88
CA LEU A 86 21.04 -0.14 5.52
C LEU A 86 20.61 -1.60 5.62
N LYS A 87 20.79 -2.40 4.56
CA LYS A 87 20.48 -3.83 4.55
C LYS A 87 21.25 -4.58 5.65
N ARG A 88 22.56 -4.34 5.74
CA ARG A 88 23.44 -4.95 6.76
C ARG A 88 23.05 -4.60 8.19
N ASN A 89 22.43 -3.45 8.43
CA ASN A 89 21.97 -3.04 9.76
C ASN A 89 20.53 -3.47 10.06
N TYR A 90 19.75 -3.85 9.05
CA TYR A 90 18.37 -4.27 9.19
C TYR A 90 18.24 -5.78 9.43
N GLU A 91 19.09 -6.60 8.79
CA GLU A 91 19.14 -8.06 8.98
C GLU A 91 19.52 -8.53 10.42
N PRO A 92 20.39 -7.87 11.20
CA PRO A 92 20.81 -8.34 12.53
C PRO A 92 19.76 -8.18 13.64
N LEU A 93 18.59 -7.59 13.36
CA LEU A 93 17.60 -7.24 14.38
C LEU A 93 16.51 -8.32 14.61
N ASP A 94 16.60 -9.49 13.97
CA ASP A 94 15.47 -10.43 13.89
C ASP A 94 15.65 -11.83 14.50
N ASP A 95 16.33 -11.96 15.64
CA ASP A 95 16.30 -13.21 16.44
C ASP A 95 15.63 -13.05 17.81
N ARG A 96 15.29 -11.82 18.25
CA ARG A 96 14.87 -11.54 19.64
C ARG A 96 13.37 -11.32 19.85
N GLY A 97 12.52 -11.55 18.85
CA GLY A 97 11.14 -11.10 18.87
C GLY A 97 10.12 -12.08 18.30
N ALA A 98 10.16 -13.36 18.65
CA ALA A 98 9.13 -14.33 18.25
C ALA A 98 7.69 -13.86 18.59
N ALA A 99 7.53 -13.06 19.65
CA ALA A 99 6.25 -12.48 20.06
C ALA A 99 5.80 -11.26 19.21
N LEU A 100 6.71 -10.60 18.48
CA LEU A 100 6.43 -9.45 17.60
C LEU A 100 6.41 -9.86 16.12
N ALA A 101 6.74 -11.11 15.79
CA ALA A 101 6.76 -11.63 14.42
C ALA A 101 5.38 -11.57 13.73
N THR A 102 4.29 -11.58 14.49
CA THR A 102 2.91 -11.38 13.98
C THR A 102 2.61 -9.93 13.60
N LEU A 103 3.34 -8.95 14.16
CA LEU A 103 3.26 -7.53 13.79
C LEU A 103 4.24 -7.17 12.66
N LYS A 104 5.16 -8.07 12.32
CA LYS A 104 6.09 -7.91 11.19
C LYS A 104 5.41 -8.27 9.88
N ILE A 105 4.88 -7.26 9.21
CA ILE A 105 4.41 -7.36 7.80
C ILE A 105 5.61 -7.22 6.82
N SER A 106 6.80 -6.89 7.30
CA SER A 106 8.03 -6.86 6.50
C SER A 106 8.68 -8.25 6.47
N GLY A 107 8.64 -8.93 5.31
CA GLY A 107 9.49 -10.11 5.06
C GLY A 107 8.83 -11.36 4.46
N LYS A 108 7.49 -11.46 4.42
CA LYS A 108 6.83 -12.62 3.80
C LYS A 108 6.52 -12.37 2.31
N ARG A 109 7.32 -12.98 1.42
CA ARG A 109 7.04 -13.09 -0.02
C ARG A 109 5.68 -13.77 -0.23
N GLY A 110 4.68 -13.03 -0.71
CA GLY A 110 3.31 -13.51 -0.95
C GLY A 110 2.34 -12.37 -1.26
N MET A 111 1.01 -12.60 -1.22
CA MET A 111 -0.04 -11.57 -1.44
C MET A 111 0.11 -10.33 -0.53
N LEU A 112 0.81 -10.46 0.60
CA LEU A 112 1.14 -9.36 1.51
C LEU A 112 2.09 -8.32 0.91
N SER A 113 2.87 -8.66 -0.13
CA SER A 113 3.73 -7.71 -0.84
C SER A 113 2.94 -6.58 -1.51
N LEU A 114 1.67 -6.82 -1.83
CA LEU A 114 0.79 -5.80 -2.41
C LEU A 114 0.52 -4.66 -1.42
N PHE A 115 0.47 -4.97 -0.13
CA PHE A 115 0.25 -4.01 0.96
C PHE A 115 1.56 -3.39 1.49
N ALA A 116 2.73 -3.84 1.03
CA ALA A 116 4.01 -3.28 1.44
C ALA A 116 4.14 -1.83 0.96
N THR A 117 4.36 -0.91 1.89
CA THR A 117 4.48 0.54 1.62
C THR A 117 5.86 0.92 1.06
N HIS A 118 6.88 0.09 1.29
CA HIS A 118 8.23 0.24 0.76
C HIS A 118 8.64 -1.00 -0.04
N PRO A 119 9.35 -0.82 -1.16
CA PRO A 119 9.94 -1.94 -1.89
C PRO A 119 11.14 -2.52 -1.12
N ASP A 120 11.39 -3.81 -1.30
CA ASP A 120 12.53 -4.49 -0.70
C ASP A 120 13.86 -3.81 -1.08
N LEU A 121 14.82 -3.79 -0.15
CA LEU A 121 16.13 -3.15 -0.37
C LEU A 121 16.84 -3.73 -1.59
N ASP A 122 16.74 -5.04 -1.82
CA ASP A 122 17.30 -5.70 -3.01
C ASP A 122 16.67 -5.19 -4.31
N SER A 123 15.35 -4.96 -4.32
CA SER A 123 14.66 -4.43 -5.49
C SER A 123 15.08 -2.99 -5.79
N ARG A 124 15.33 -2.19 -4.75
CA ARG A 124 15.82 -0.81 -4.88
C ARG A 124 17.25 -0.76 -5.41
N ILE A 125 18.14 -1.59 -4.85
CA ILE A 125 19.53 -1.70 -5.31
C ILE A 125 19.58 -2.18 -6.77
N ALA A 126 18.79 -3.19 -7.12
CA ALA A 126 18.70 -3.68 -8.50
C ALA A 126 18.19 -2.61 -9.46
N ALA A 127 17.16 -1.83 -9.07
CA ALA A 127 16.67 -0.72 -9.86
C ALA A 127 17.76 0.34 -10.11
N LEU A 128 18.56 0.67 -9.09
CA LEU A 128 19.68 1.61 -9.24
C LEU A 128 20.80 1.07 -10.12
N ARG A 129 21.14 -0.22 -10.04
CA ARG A 129 22.16 -0.84 -10.90
C ARG A 129 21.77 -0.88 -12.38
N ASN A 130 20.47 -0.87 -12.66
CA ASN A 130 19.90 -0.84 -14.01
C ASN A 130 19.62 0.58 -14.55
N LEU A 131 19.93 1.64 -13.78
CA LEU A 131 19.93 3.03 -14.25
C LEU A 131 21.21 3.35 -15.03
#